data_AF-A0A6A4L9M9-F1
#
_entry.id   AF-A0A6A4L9M9-F1
#
_cell.length_a   1.000
_cell.length_b   1.000
_cell.length_c   1.000
_cell.angle_alpha   90.00
_cell.angle_beta   90.00
_cell.angle_gamma   90.00
#
_symmetry.space_group_name_H-M   'P 1'
#
loop_
_entity.id
_entity.type
_entity.pdbx_description
1 polymer ?
#
loop_
_entity_poly.entity_id
_entity_poly.type
_entity_poly.pdbx_seq_one_letter_code
_entity_poly.pdbx_strand_id
1 'polypeptide(L)'
;MKLTPREVEKLMLHDAGYLAQKRLARGLRLNYIEAVALLATQILEFVRDGEKTVAELMDLGKQLLGRRQVLPAVPHLLHTVQVEGTFPDGTKLITIHDPIASEHGNLELALHGAFLPVPSLDKFYGIVDDKIPGELRLGGRSITLNQGRKAVTLKVTNTGDRPVQVLGLKIRSFFFCRILSWLPYSEPGDSKSVNLVRIGGKQVIRGGNGIADDQLMMPISPHERVIAEGSSTCTISREAYANMYGPTVGDKVRLGDTDLFAEIERDFAVYGDECVFGGGKVIRDGMGQACGYSASDCLDTVVTNAVIIDYTGIFKADIGIKGGVIVSLGKAGNPDIMDGVSYDMVIG
;
A
#
# COMPACT_ATOMS: atom_id res chain seq x y z
N MET A 1 29.94 -21.64 -19.08
CA MET A 1 29.13 -21.88 -17.86
C MET A 1 27.73 -22.31 -18.27
N LYS A 2 27.02 -23.09 -17.45
CA LYS A 2 25.60 -23.45 -17.68
C LYS A 2 24.70 -22.42 -16.98
N LEU A 3 24.77 -21.16 -17.42
CA LEU A 3 24.07 -20.05 -16.76
C LEU A 3 22.56 -20.12 -17.03
N THR A 4 21.79 -20.02 -15.96
CA THR A 4 20.35 -19.82 -15.98
C THR A 4 20.02 -18.33 -16.25
N PRO A 5 18.80 -18.00 -16.72
CA PRO A 5 18.42 -16.60 -16.98
C PRO A 5 18.62 -15.69 -15.76
N ARG A 6 18.23 -16.15 -14.56
CA ARG A 6 18.43 -15.41 -13.30
C ARG A 6 19.90 -15.11 -13.00
N GLU A 7 20.82 -16.00 -13.36
CA GLU A 7 22.26 -15.78 -13.11
C GLU A 7 22.82 -14.74 -14.08
N VAL A 8 22.32 -14.72 -15.32
CA VAL A 8 22.67 -13.66 -16.30
C VAL A 8 22.15 -12.30 -15.82
N GLU A 9 20.92 -12.23 -15.32
CA GLU A 9 20.34 -10.99 -14.76
C GLU A 9 21.13 -10.50 -13.54
N LYS A 10 21.55 -11.40 -12.64
CA LYS A 10 22.34 -11.05 -11.45
C LYS A 10 23.74 -10.55 -11.83
N LEU A 11 24.33 -11.06 -12.91
CA LEU A 11 25.57 -10.53 -13.45
C LEU A 11 25.39 -9.08 -13.96
N MET A 12 24.30 -8.80 -14.68
CA MET A 12 23.98 -7.43 -15.13
C MET A 12 23.72 -6.48 -13.94
N LEU A 13 23.05 -6.97 -12.89
CA LEU A 13 22.86 -6.21 -11.64
C LEU A 13 24.20 -5.90 -10.99
N HIS A 14 25.10 -6.88 -10.89
CA HIS A 14 26.44 -6.70 -10.36
C HIS A 14 27.23 -5.66 -11.17
N ASP A 15 27.17 -5.70 -12.51
CA ASP A 15 27.85 -4.71 -13.37
C ASP A 15 27.33 -3.28 -13.12
N ALA A 16 26.02 -3.11 -12.92
CA ALA A 16 25.43 -1.84 -12.54
C ALA A 16 25.89 -1.38 -11.15
N GLY A 17 25.96 -2.30 -10.18
CA GLY A 17 26.50 -2.02 -8.85
C GLY A 17 27.97 -1.62 -8.88
N TYR A 18 28.81 -2.33 -9.64
CA TYR A 18 30.22 -2.02 -9.79
C TYR A 18 30.44 -0.66 -10.50
N LEU A 19 29.57 -0.31 -11.46
CA LEU A 19 29.56 1.04 -12.04
C LEU A 19 29.25 2.10 -10.97
N ALA A 20 28.27 1.87 -10.11
CA ALA A 20 27.95 2.76 -9.00
C ALA A 20 29.09 2.87 -7.98
N GLN A 21 29.77 1.76 -7.66
CA GLN A 21 30.94 1.75 -6.78
C GLN A 21 32.10 2.57 -7.35
N LYS A 22 32.40 2.47 -8.65
CA LYS A 22 33.40 3.31 -9.32
C LYS A 22 33.05 4.80 -9.26
N ARG A 23 31.76 5.15 -9.36
CA ARG A 23 31.27 6.52 -9.23
C ARG A 23 31.41 7.02 -7.79
N LEU A 24 31.04 6.20 -6.82
CA LEU A 24 31.21 6.48 -5.40
C LEU A 24 32.69 6.68 -5.03
N ALA A 25 33.57 5.80 -5.49
CA ALA A 25 35.01 5.82 -5.21
C ALA A 25 35.73 7.10 -5.70
N ARG A 26 35.20 7.75 -6.74
CA ARG A 26 35.70 9.06 -7.21
C ARG A 26 34.97 10.26 -6.61
N GLY A 27 34.04 10.05 -5.66
CA GLY A 27 33.35 11.10 -4.91
C GLY A 27 32.03 11.57 -5.51
N LEU A 28 31.42 10.82 -6.43
CA LEU A 28 30.10 11.20 -6.95
C LEU A 28 28.99 10.78 -5.98
N ARG A 29 28.00 11.67 -5.82
CA ARG A 29 26.76 11.39 -5.11
C ARG A 29 25.84 10.56 -6.00
N LEU A 30 25.43 9.40 -5.50
CA LEU A 30 24.66 8.44 -6.26
C LEU A 30 23.20 8.88 -6.39
N ASN A 31 22.60 8.69 -7.56
CA ASN A 31 21.16 8.81 -7.73
C ASN A 31 20.42 7.55 -7.24
N TYR A 32 19.09 7.53 -7.36
CA TYR A 32 18.24 6.42 -6.91
C TYR A 32 18.67 5.07 -7.52
N ILE A 33 18.85 5.02 -8.84
CA ILE A 33 19.17 3.78 -9.57
C ILE A 33 20.54 3.25 -9.16
N GLU A 34 21.52 4.14 -9.04
CA GLU A 34 22.89 3.79 -8.63
C GLU A 34 22.94 3.30 -7.18
N ALA A 35 22.18 3.93 -6.28
CA ALA A 35 22.08 3.51 -4.89
C ALA A 35 21.44 2.11 -4.79
N VAL A 36 20.33 1.84 -5.49
CA VAL A 36 19.69 0.52 -5.54
C VAL A 36 20.67 -0.53 -6.05
N ALA A 37 21.35 -0.26 -7.16
CA ALA A 37 22.28 -1.20 -7.78
C ALA A 37 23.46 -1.53 -6.85
N LEU A 38 24.06 -0.52 -6.21
CA LEU A 38 25.16 -0.72 -5.27
C LEU A 38 24.71 -1.53 -4.07
N LEU A 39 23.61 -1.14 -3.42
CA LEU A 39 23.09 -1.81 -2.23
C LEU A 39 22.77 -3.28 -2.52
N ALA A 40 22.03 -3.55 -3.59
CA ALA A 40 21.66 -4.91 -3.98
C ALA A 40 22.90 -5.76 -4.31
N THR A 41 23.88 -5.19 -5.03
CA THR A 41 25.13 -5.89 -5.37
C THR A 41 25.94 -6.22 -4.14
N GLN A 42 26.09 -5.28 -3.21
CA GLN A 42 26.86 -5.52 -1.98
C GLN A 42 26.21 -6.58 -1.09
N ILE A 43 24.88 -6.60 -1.00
CA ILE A 43 24.20 -7.70 -0.31
C ILE A 43 24.52 -9.05 -0.97
N LEU A 44 24.50 -9.14 -2.30
CA LEU A 44 24.85 -10.38 -3.00
C LEU A 44 26.29 -10.83 -2.73
N GLU A 45 27.25 -9.90 -2.68
CA GLU A 45 28.64 -10.23 -2.34
C GLU A 45 28.76 -10.76 -0.91
N PHE A 46 28.12 -10.12 0.08
CA PHE A 46 28.14 -10.64 1.45
C PHE A 46 27.39 -11.97 1.61
N VAL A 47 26.33 -12.20 0.81
CA VAL A 47 25.69 -13.52 0.74
C VAL A 47 26.68 -14.55 0.19
N ARG A 48 27.47 -14.18 -0.82
CA ARG A 48 28.45 -15.06 -1.45
C ARG A 48 29.59 -15.42 -0.50
N ASP A 49 30.01 -14.51 0.37
CA ASP A 49 31.01 -14.79 1.42
C ASP A 49 30.52 -15.85 2.42
N GLY A 50 29.20 -15.92 2.65
CA GLY A 50 28.57 -16.97 3.44
C GLY A 50 28.73 -16.82 4.96
N GLU A 51 29.23 -15.68 5.43
CA GLU A 51 29.49 -15.41 6.85
C GLU A 51 28.31 -14.75 7.57
N LYS A 52 27.35 -14.17 6.83
CA LYS A 52 26.26 -13.36 7.38
C LYS A 52 24.90 -14.00 7.16
N THR A 53 24.06 -13.87 8.16
CA THR A 53 22.64 -14.26 8.13
C THR A 53 21.80 -13.19 7.41
N VAL A 54 20.57 -13.56 7.04
CA VAL A 54 19.59 -12.60 6.48
C VAL A 54 19.40 -11.40 7.40
N ALA A 55 19.25 -11.61 8.70
CA ALA A 55 19.01 -10.54 9.68
C ALA A 55 20.19 -9.56 9.78
N GLU A 56 21.42 -10.07 9.76
CA GLU A 56 22.63 -9.22 9.77
C GLU A 56 22.76 -8.40 8.49
N LEU A 57 22.40 -8.97 7.34
CA LEU A 57 22.42 -8.28 6.05
C LEU A 57 21.36 -7.18 5.95
N MET A 58 20.21 -7.35 6.61
CA MET A 58 19.19 -6.31 6.70
C MET A 58 19.69 -5.07 7.46
N ASP A 59 20.52 -5.25 8.50
CA ASP A 59 21.13 -4.15 9.24
C ASP A 59 22.34 -3.57 8.51
N LEU A 60 23.24 -4.44 8.02
CA LEU A 60 24.44 -4.03 7.29
C LEU A 60 24.10 -3.19 6.07
N GLY A 61 23.03 -3.53 5.34
CA GLY A 61 22.56 -2.77 4.19
C GLY A 61 22.27 -1.29 4.50
N LYS A 62 21.85 -0.96 5.73
CA LYS A 62 21.60 0.43 6.18
C LYS A 62 22.87 1.22 6.46
N GLN A 63 23.99 0.52 6.59
CA GLN A 63 25.27 1.13 6.92
C GLN A 63 26.06 1.51 5.67
N LEU A 64 25.70 1.01 4.48
CA LEU A 64 26.51 1.16 3.26
C LEU A 64 26.54 2.60 2.73
N LEU A 65 25.39 3.27 2.63
CA LEU A 65 25.27 4.60 2.03
C LEU A 65 24.62 5.57 3.01
N GLY A 66 25.22 6.74 3.19
CA GLY A 66 24.66 7.84 3.97
C GLY A 66 24.11 8.96 3.08
N ARG A 67 23.39 9.92 3.70
CA ARG A 67 22.78 11.07 3.02
C ARG A 67 23.75 11.88 2.18
N ARG A 68 25.02 11.98 2.61
CA ARG A 68 26.05 12.72 1.87
C ARG A 68 26.56 11.98 0.63
N GLN A 69 26.41 10.65 0.57
CA GLN A 69 26.85 9.82 -0.56
C GLN A 69 25.81 9.68 -1.67
N VAL A 70 24.58 10.14 -1.43
CA VAL A 70 23.46 10.05 -2.39
C VAL A 70 22.90 11.44 -2.69
N LEU A 71 22.16 11.60 -3.79
CA LEU A 71 21.47 12.87 -4.09
C LEU A 71 20.35 13.14 -3.07
N PRO A 72 19.97 14.41 -2.81
CA PRO A 72 18.98 14.78 -1.80
C PRO A 72 17.61 14.11 -1.93
N ALA A 73 17.19 13.78 -3.16
CA ALA A 73 15.94 13.07 -3.42
C ALA A 73 15.96 11.59 -3.03
N VAL A 74 17.14 10.95 -2.95
CA VAL A 74 17.25 9.49 -2.76
C VAL A 74 16.68 9.01 -1.42
N PRO A 75 16.94 9.64 -0.27
CA PRO A 75 16.31 9.28 1.00
C PRO A 75 14.77 9.29 0.95
N HIS A 76 14.16 10.11 0.09
CA HIS A 76 12.71 10.20 -0.05
C HIS A 76 12.13 9.16 -1.01
N LEU A 77 12.92 8.70 -1.99
CA LEU A 77 12.51 7.73 -3.00
C LEU A 77 12.81 6.28 -2.59
N LEU A 78 13.88 6.06 -1.83
CA LEU A 78 14.43 4.74 -1.56
C LEU A 78 14.01 4.21 -0.19
N HIS A 79 12.78 3.70 -0.10
CA HIS A 79 12.26 3.11 1.13
C HIS A 79 12.77 1.69 1.39
N THR A 80 12.92 0.89 0.33
CA THR A 80 13.40 -0.48 0.45
C THR A 80 14.30 -0.87 -0.72
N VAL A 81 15.25 -1.76 -0.44
CA VAL A 81 15.99 -2.50 -1.48
C VAL A 81 15.80 -3.98 -1.23
N GLN A 82 15.40 -4.71 -2.26
CA GLN A 82 15.15 -6.14 -2.19
C GLN A 82 16.04 -6.88 -3.16
N VAL A 83 16.66 -7.95 -2.68
CA VAL A 83 17.46 -8.83 -3.53
C VAL A 83 17.45 -10.24 -2.98
N GLU A 84 17.33 -11.22 -3.87
CA GLU A 84 17.48 -12.63 -3.53
C GLU A 84 18.91 -13.09 -3.81
N GLY A 85 19.51 -13.77 -2.84
CA GLY A 85 20.85 -14.35 -2.93
C GLY A 85 20.87 -15.82 -2.50
N THR A 86 21.85 -16.57 -2.97
CA THR A 86 22.02 -18.00 -2.64
C THR A 86 22.97 -18.15 -1.45
N PHE A 87 22.40 -18.32 -0.27
CA PHE A 87 23.12 -18.64 0.96
C PHE A 87 23.57 -20.11 0.96
N PRO A 88 24.45 -20.52 1.90
CA PRO A 88 24.78 -21.92 2.12
C PRO A 88 23.55 -22.82 2.34
N ASP A 89 22.46 -22.27 2.88
CA ASP A 89 21.20 -22.96 3.16
C ASP A 89 20.11 -22.70 2.10
N GLY A 90 20.48 -22.23 0.91
CA GLY A 90 19.60 -22.00 -0.22
C GLY A 90 19.25 -20.53 -0.47
N THR A 91 18.33 -20.30 -1.42
CA THR A 91 17.98 -18.93 -1.84
C THR A 91 17.07 -18.26 -0.83
N LYS A 92 17.41 -17.05 -0.38
CA LYS A 92 16.61 -16.24 0.53
C LYS A 92 16.45 -14.82 -0.01
N LEU A 93 15.32 -14.19 0.32
CA LEU A 93 15.07 -12.78 0.07
C LEU A 93 15.63 -11.93 1.22
N ILE A 94 16.40 -10.90 0.89
CA ILE A 94 16.83 -9.88 1.83
C ILE A 94 16.08 -8.60 1.47
N THR A 95 15.50 -7.95 2.49
CA THR A 95 14.87 -6.62 2.35
C THR A 95 15.56 -5.65 3.29
N ILE A 96 16.25 -4.66 2.73
CA ILE A 96 16.79 -3.55 3.51
C ILE A 96 15.70 -2.48 3.58
N HIS A 97 15.28 -2.12 4.78
CA HIS A 97 14.35 -1.02 5.02
C HIS A 97 15.11 0.26 5.34
N ASP A 98 14.67 1.38 4.77
CA ASP A 98 15.25 2.71 4.97
C ASP A 98 16.79 2.70 4.87
N PRO A 99 17.35 2.25 3.72
CA PRO A 99 18.79 2.01 3.58
C PRO A 99 19.66 3.24 3.78
N ILE A 100 19.09 4.45 3.64
CA ILE A 100 19.81 5.71 3.86
C ILE A 100 19.47 6.25 5.26
N ALA A 101 20.04 5.60 6.28
CA ALA A 101 19.70 5.87 7.69
C ALA A 101 20.67 6.83 8.40
N SER A 102 21.88 7.02 7.86
CA SER A 102 22.96 7.81 8.49
C SER A 102 23.39 9.00 7.63
N GLU A 103 24.10 9.95 8.23
CA GLU A 103 24.69 11.07 7.49
C GLU A 103 25.81 10.61 6.55
N HIS A 104 26.62 9.67 7.05
CA HIS A 104 27.71 9.03 6.35
C HIS A 104 27.57 7.52 6.40
N GLY A 105 27.72 6.86 5.26
CA GLY A 105 27.83 5.40 5.17
C GLY A 105 29.24 4.91 5.48
N ASN A 106 29.37 3.63 5.78
CA ASN A 106 30.62 2.90 5.85
C ASN A 106 31.07 2.54 4.42
N LEU A 107 31.98 3.36 3.90
CA LEU A 107 32.46 3.24 2.52
C LEU A 107 33.37 2.02 2.29
N GLU A 108 33.98 1.48 3.35
CA GLU A 108 34.73 0.23 3.25
C GLU A 108 33.76 -0.93 2.96
N LEU A 109 32.62 -0.96 3.65
CA LEU A 109 31.56 -1.93 3.38
C LEU A 109 30.88 -1.69 2.04
N ALA A 110 30.70 -0.45 1.61
CA ALA A 110 30.06 -0.12 0.32
C ALA A 110 30.93 -0.48 -0.90
N LEU A 111 32.24 -0.60 -0.71
CA LEU A 111 33.23 -0.95 -1.73
C LEU A 111 33.82 -2.34 -1.50
N HIS A 112 33.19 -3.17 -0.66
CA HIS A 112 33.63 -4.52 -0.38
C HIS A 112 33.65 -5.37 -1.66
N GLY A 113 34.71 -6.15 -1.83
CA GLY A 113 34.93 -6.99 -3.02
C GLY A 113 35.29 -6.23 -4.31
N ALA A 114 35.17 -4.89 -4.34
CA ALA A 114 35.38 -4.10 -5.54
C ALA A 114 36.86 -3.77 -5.82
N PHE A 115 37.73 -3.91 -4.81
CA PHE A 115 39.15 -3.52 -4.84
C PHE A 115 39.39 -2.07 -5.30
N LEU A 116 38.42 -1.19 -5.04
CA LEU A 116 38.51 0.24 -5.31
C LEU A 116 39.06 0.98 -4.09
N PRO A 117 39.82 2.07 -4.29
CA PRO A 117 40.29 2.88 -3.18
C PRO A 117 39.10 3.55 -2.48
N VAL A 118 39.07 3.48 -1.15
CA VAL A 118 38.03 4.10 -0.35
C VAL A 118 38.24 5.62 -0.36
N PRO A 119 37.27 6.42 -0.84
CA PRO A 119 37.39 7.87 -0.85
C PRO A 119 37.23 8.43 0.55
N SER A 120 37.96 9.52 0.83
CA SER A 120 37.73 10.29 2.04
C SER A 120 36.36 11.01 2.00
N LEU A 121 35.74 11.17 3.17
CA LEU A 121 34.37 11.67 3.33
C LEU A 121 34.19 13.14 2.92
N ASP A 122 35.29 13.92 2.91
CA ASP A 122 35.35 15.31 2.47
C ASP A 122 35.02 15.49 0.99
N LYS A 123 35.18 14.45 0.16
CA LYS A 123 34.80 14.49 -1.26
C LYS A 123 33.29 14.68 -1.48
N PHE A 124 32.46 14.38 -0.48
CA PHE A 124 31.02 14.42 -0.57
C PHE A 124 30.45 15.68 0.09
N TYR A 125 30.37 16.80 -0.63
CA TYR A 125 29.79 18.03 -0.09
C TYR A 125 28.27 17.93 0.09
N GLY A 126 27.77 18.58 1.15
CA GLY A 126 26.34 18.71 1.40
C GLY A 126 25.69 19.57 0.33
N ILE A 127 24.57 19.10 -0.21
CA ILE A 127 23.65 19.89 -1.03
C ILE A 127 22.33 19.79 -0.28
N VAL A 128 21.77 20.94 0.06
CA VAL A 128 20.43 21.03 0.62
C VAL A 128 19.51 21.34 -0.55
N ASP A 129 18.64 20.38 -0.85
CA ASP A 129 17.51 20.56 -1.76
C ASP A 129 16.30 19.95 -1.05
N ASP A 130 15.34 20.79 -0.70
CA ASP A 130 14.16 20.41 0.08
C ASP A 130 13.03 19.87 -0.81
N LYS A 131 13.28 19.70 -2.11
CA LYS A 131 12.30 19.13 -3.05
C LYS A 131 12.15 17.62 -2.83
N ILE A 132 10.96 17.23 -2.37
CA ILE A 132 10.56 15.83 -2.26
C ILE A 132 9.84 15.44 -3.55
N PRO A 133 10.38 14.51 -4.37
CA PRO A 133 9.68 14.08 -5.58
C PRO A 133 8.36 13.40 -5.23
N GLY A 134 7.28 13.75 -5.93
CA GLY A 134 5.96 13.19 -5.64
C GLY A 134 5.30 13.67 -4.35
N GLU A 135 5.83 14.73 -3.71
CA GLU A 135 5.29 15.34 -2.49
C GLU A 135 3.77 15.57 -2.57
N LEU A 136 3.06 15.14 -1.52
CA LEU A 136 1.64 15.43 -1.33
C LEU A 136 1.47 16.66 -0.43
N ARG A 137 0.72 17.66 -0.93
CA ARG A 137 0.27 18.81 -0.14
C ARG A 137 -1.21 18.64 0.17
N LEU A 138 -1.49 18.31 1.41
CA LEU A 138 -2.83 17.91 1.84
C LEU A 138 -3.64 19.09 2.36
N GLY A 139 -4.95 19.04 2.17
CA GLY A 139 -5.89 19.98 2.79
C GLY A 139 -5.92 19.87 4.32
N GLY A 140 -6.41 20.92 5.00
CA GLY A 140 -6.34 21.02 6.47
C GLY A 140 -7.47 20.35 7.29
N ARG A 141 -8.42 19.63 6.69
CA ARG A 141 -9.58 19.06 7.41
C ARG A 141 -9.62 17.54 7.29
N SER A 142 -10.06 16.86 8.37
CA SER A 142 -10.34 15.42 8.36
C SER A 142 -11.50 15.07 7.42
N ILE A 143 -11.51 13.82 6.98
CA ILE A 143 -12.54 13.26 6.09
C ILE A 143 -13.52 12.46 6.95
N THR A 144 -14.81 12.74 6.81
CA THR A 144 -15.89 11.96 7.41
C THR A 144 -16.25 10.79 6.52
N LEU A 145 -16.22 9.59 7.09
CA LEU A 145 -16.49 8.33 6.41
C LEU A 145 -17.94 7.91 6.59
N ASN A 146 -18.52 7.25 5.59
CA ASN A 146 -19.86 6.65 5.65
C ASN A 146 -20.96 7.64 6.08
N GLN A 147 -20.82 8.90 5.68
CA GLN A 147 -21.72 9.96 6.11
C GLN A 147 -23.17 9.65 5.75
N GLY A 148 -24.10 9.91 6.69
CA GLY A 148 -25.54 9.70 6.48
C GLY A 148 -26.02 8.26 6.71
N ARG A 149 -25.14 7.31 7.04
CA ARG A 149 -25.53 5.92 7.33
C ARG A 149 -25.99 5.76 8.77
N LYS A 150 -27.04 4.93 8.97
CA LYS A 150 -27.47 4.51 10.32
C LYS A 150 -26.38 3.66 10.95
N ALA A 151 -26.10 3.89 12.23
CA ALA A 151 -25.07 3.15 12.95
C ALA A 151 -25.56 2.57 14.29
N VAL A 152 -24.89 1.52 14.73
CA VAL A 152 -25.06 0.89 16.03
C VAL A 152 -23.70 0.57 16.65
N THR A 153 -23.61 0.60 17.96
CA THR A 153 -22.43 0.11 18.69
C THR A 153 -22.77 -1.21 19.38
N LEU A 154 -22.05 -2.28 19.04
CA LEU A 154 -22.20 -3.60 19.64
C LEU A 154 -20.98 -3.95 20.48
N LYS A 155 -21.20 -4.61 21.63
CA LYS A 155 -20.11 -5.30 22.35
C LYS A 155 -20.00 -6.72 21.82
N VAL A 156 -18.83 -7.09 21.32
CA VAL A 156 -18.52 -8.42 20.78
C VAL A 156 -17.46 -9.08 21.64
N THR A 157 -17.67 -10.35 21.99
CA THR A 157 -16.73 -11.16 22.78
C THR A 157 -16.29 -12.38 21.97
N ASN A 158 -14.99 -12.61 21.85
CA ASN A 158 -14.46 -13.83 21.24
C ASN A 158 -14.49 -14.97 22.26
N THR A 159 -15.42 -15.91 22.10
CA THR A 159 -15.54 -17.11 22.95
C THR A 159 -14.80 -18.32 22.39
N GLY A 160 -14.04 -18.15 21.31
CA GLY A 160 -13.25 -19.22 20.68
C GLY A 160 -11.92 -19.48 21.38
N ASP A 161 -11.18 -20.46 20.87
CA ASP A 161 -9.85 -20.89 21.34
C ASP A 161 -8.70 -20.38 20.45
N ARG A 162 -9.03 -19.62 19.41
CA ARG A 162 -8.09 -19.05 18.45
C ARG A 162 -8.36 -17.56 18.23
N PRO A 163 -7.33 -16.80 17.81
CA PRO A 163 -7.52 -15.41 17.44
C PRO A 163 -8.48 -15.29 16.25
N VAL A 164 -9.36 -14.30 16.32
CA VAL A 164 -10.29 -13.96 15.25
C VAL A 164 -10.01 -12.52 14.83
N GLN A 165 -9.74 -12.34 13.54
CA GLN A 165 -9.68 -11.03 12.92
C GLN A 165 -10.82 -10.92 11.93
N VAL A 166 -11.84 -10.13 12.28
CA VAL A 166 -12.89 -9.79 11.33
C VAL A 166 -12.32 -8.70 10.45
N LEU A 167 -12.32 -8.89 9.15
CA LEU A 167 -11.97 -7.84 8.20
C LEU A 167 -13.14 -7.75 7.23
N GLY A 168 -13.83 -6.60 7.18
CA GLY A 168 -14.99 -6.37 6.32
C GLY A 168 -16.10 -7.44 6.32
N LEU A 169 -16.20 -8.31 7.34
CA LEU A 169 -17.05 -9.51 7.37
C LEU A 169 -18.12 -9.48 8.47
N LYS A 170 -19.14 -10.32 8.25
CA LYS A 170 -20.41 -10.45 8.98
C LYS A 170 -20.17 -10.99 10.40
N ILE A 171 -20.44 -10.18 11.42
CA ILE A 171 -20.78 -10.67 12.77
C ILE A 171 -22.30 -10.64 12.88
N ARG A 172 -22.86 -11.47 13.75
CA ARG A 172 -24.21 -12.05 13.79
C ARG A 172 -25.39 -11.08 14.00
N SER A 173 -25.24 -9.79 13.72
CA SER A 173 -26.33 -8.80 13.69
C SER A 173 -26.11 -7.74 12.63
N PHE A 174 -27.18 -7.51 11.86
CA PHE A 174 -27.63 -6.38 11.02
C PHE A 174 -26.76 -5.22 10.55
N PHE A 175 -25.56 -5.02 11.06
CA PHE A 175 -24.75 -3.87 10.77
C PHE A 175 -23.35 -4.37 10.43
N PHE A 176 -22.81 -3.88 9.31
CA PHE A 176 -21.46 -4.22 8.94
C PHE A 176 -20.50 -3.15 9.41
N CYS A 177 -19.38 -3.62 9.97
CA CYS A 177 -18.25 -2.77 10.28
C CYS A 177 -17.59 -2.37 8.97
N ARG A 178 -17.86 -1.14 8.50
CA ARG A 178 -17.00 -0.50 7.52
C ARG A 178 -16.10 0.49 8.24
N ILE A 179 -15.09 -0.06 8.89
CA ILE A 179 -14.01 0.72 9.48
C ILE A 179 -12.76 0.43 8.67
N LEU A 180 -12.23 1.49 8.09
CA LEU A 180 -10.90 1.57 7.51
C LEU A 180 -9.85 1.08 8.51
N SER A 181 -8.97 0.18 8.07
CA SER A 181 -7.65 -0.14 8.64
C SER A 181 -7.52 -0.63 10.09
N TRP A 182 -8.56 -0.60 10.92
CA TRP A 182 -8.48 -1.06 12.31
C TRP A 182 -9.70 -1.90 12.64
N LEU A 183 -9.73 -3.15 12.18
CA LEU A 183 -10.63 -4.13 12.77
C LEU A 183 -9.93 -4.86 13.91
N PRO A 184 -10.62 -5.10 15.03
CA PRO A 184 -9.99 -5.65 16.20
C PRO A 184 -9.67 -7.11 15.96
N TYR A 185 -8.40 -7.39 15.67
CA TYR A 185 -7.80 -8.65 16.06
C TYR A 185 -8.21 -8.96 17.50
N SER A 186 -8.88 -10.08 17.73
CA SER A 186 -9.47 -10.45 19.01
C SER A 186 -8.88 -11.77 19.46
N GLU A 187 -8.14 -11.76 20.55
CA GLU A 187 -7.65 -12.99 21.17
C GLU A 187 -8.81 -13.75 21.82
N PRO A 188 -8.65 -15.06 22.10
CA PRO A 188 -9.57 -15.82 22.95
C PRO A 188 -9.89 -15.09 24.25
N GLY A 189 -11.19 -14.82 24.51
CA GLY A 189 -11.67 -14.13 25.71
C GLY A 189 -11.79 -12.60 25.58
N ASP A 190 -11.21 -11.98 24.56
CA ASP A 190 -11.29 -10.53 24.35
C ASP A 190 -12.75 -10.06 24.16
N SER A 191 -13.07 -8.89 24.72
CA SER A 191 -14.35 -8.21 24.52
C SER A 191 -14.13 -6.79 24.05
N LYS A 192 -14.66 -6.43 22.88
CA LYS A 192 -14.44 -5.12 22.24
C LYS A 192 -15.76 -4.51 21.76
N SER A 193 -15.86 -3.18 21.86
CA SER A 193 -16.99 -2.43 21.32
C SER A 193 -16.69 -2.03 19.87
N VAL A 194 -17.60 -2.34 18.96
CA VAL A 194 -17.46 -2.05 17.53
C VAL A 194 -18.61 -1.19 17.03
N ASN A 195 -18.28 -0.20 16.21
CA ASN A 195 -19.27 0.64 15.53
C ASN A 195 -19.54 0.05 14.16
N LEU A 196 -20.82 -0.19 13.87
CA LEU A 196 -21.27 -0.82 12.66
C LEU A 196 -22.23 0.12 11.94
N VAL A 197 -22.14 0.16 10.61
CA VAL A 197 -22.98 1.02 9.76
C VAL A 197 -23.84 0.16 8.84
N ARG A 198 -24.98 0.70 8.41
CA ARG A 198 -25.84 0.04 7.41
C ARG A 198 -25.10 -0.07 6.07
N ILE A 199 -25.31 -1.16 5.33
CA ILE A 199 -24.84 -1.26 3.94
C ILE A 199 -25.58 -0.24 3.05
N GLY A 200 -24.89 0.25 2.03
CA GLY A 200 -25.47 1.13 1.00
C GLY A 200 -26.09 0.32 -0.14
N GLY A 201 -26.31 0.98 -1.28
CA GLY A 201 -26.75 0.34 -2.51
C GLY A 201 -28.14 -0.29 -2.40
N LYS A 202 -28.33 -1.43 -3.07
CA LYS A 202 -29.60 -2.20 -3.05
C LYS A 202 -29.88 -2.90 -1.72
N GLN A 203 -28.90 -2.91 -0.82
CA GLN A 203 -28.93 -3.57 0.49
C GLN A 203 -29.20 -5.07 0.40
N VAL A 204 -28.52 -5.74 -0.53
CA VAL A 204 -28.60 -7.19 -0.71
C VAL A 204 -27.36 -7.83 -0.11
N ILE A 205 -27.57 -8.84 0.74
CA ILE A 205 -26.48 -9.57 1.39
C ILE A 205 -26.30 -10.90 0.66
N ARG A 206 -25.05 -11.25 0.33
CA ARG A 206 -24.67 -12.55 -0.27
C ARG A 206 -23.35 -13.05 0.33
N GLY A 207 -23.15 -14.37 0.32
CA GLY A 207 -21.87 -14.99 0.62
C GLY A 207 -21.56 -15.16 2.12
N GLY A 208 -20.28 -15.33 2.44
CA GLY A 208 -19.84 -15.72 3.78
C GLY A 208 -20.34 -17.13 4.14
N ASN A 209 -21.14 -17.25 5.21
CA ASN A 209 -21.71 -18.54 5.65
C ASN A 209 -23.16 -18.77 5.19
N GLY A 210 -23.70 -17.96 4.27
CA GLY A 210 -25.08 -18.11 3.76
C GLY A 210 -26.20 -17.80 4.76
N ILE A 211 -25.87 -17.23 5.93
CA ILE A 211 -26.80 -17.09 7.07
C ILE A 211 -27.93 -16.08 6.80
N ALA A 212 -27.67 -15.04 5.99
CA ALA A 212 -28.61 -13.94 5.75
C ALA A 212 -28.70 -13.60 4.27
N ASP A 213 -28.51 -14.60 3.42
CA ASP A 213 -28.49 -14.38 1.98
C ASP A 213 -29.87 -13.98 1.49
N ASP A 214 -29.92 -12.92 0.67
CA ASP A 214 -31.16 -12.30 0.18
C ASP A 214 -32.11 -11.78 1.28
N GLN A 215 -31.65 -11.69 2.54
CA GLN A 215 -32.43 -11.15 3.64
C GLN A 215 -32.13 -9.67 3.88
N LEU A 216 -33.18 -8.85 3.82
CA LEU A 216 -33.14 -7.44 4.21
C LEU A 216 -33.02 -7.25 5.73
N MET A 217 -33.48 -8.24 6.53
CA MET A 217 -33.55 -8.14 7.99
C MET A 217 -33.41 -9.50 8.72
N MET A 218 -32.51 -9.59 9.72
CA MET A 218 -32.45 -10.69 10.70
C MET A 218 -32.62 -10.19 12.16
N PRO A 219 -33.34 -10.85 13.07
CA PRO A 219 -33.35 -10.44 14.47
C PRO A 219 -31.94 -10.49 15.11
N ILE A 220 -31.64 -9.54 16.00
CA ILE A 220 -30.37 -9.48 16.75
C ILE A 220 -30.24 -10.74 17.62
N SER A 221 -29.08 -11.40 17.58
CA SER A 221 -28.82 -12.62 18.35
C SER A 221 -28.77 -12.34 19.86
N PRO A 222 -29.20 -13.28 20.74
CA PRO A 222 -29.16 -13.11 22.19
C PRO A 222 -27.73 -12.97 22.79
N HIS A 223 -26.69 -13.20 21.99
CA HIS A 223 -25.28 -13.03 22.42
C HIS A 223 -24.72 -11.62 22.16
N GLU A 224 -25.49 -10.73 21.54
CA GLU A 224 -25.04 -9.38 21.19
C GLU A 224 -25.78 -8.35 22.04
N ARG A 225 -25.03 -7.50 22.72
CA ARG A 225 -25.60 -6.41 23.53
C ARG A 225 -25.43 -5.10 22.79
N VAL A 226 -26.55 -4.51 22.38
CA VAL A 226 -26.60 -3.15 21.84
C VAL A 226 -26.22 -2.18 22.96
N ILE A 227 -25.19 -1.38 22.72
CA ILE A 227 -24.72 -0.38 23.70
C ILE A 227 -25.33 0.99 23.37
N ALA A 228 -25.42 1.36 22.10
CA ALA A 228 -25.95 2.64 21.65
C ALA A 228 -26.47 2.55 20.20
N GLU A 229 -27.54 3.30 19.90
CA GLU A 229 -28.10 3.50 18.57
C GLU A 229 -28.04 4.98 18.18
N GLY A 230 -27.60 5.30 16.96
CA GLY A 230 -27.52 6.68 16.49
C GLY A 230 -26.72 6.87 15.21
N SER A 231 -26.44 8.14 14.87
CA SER A 231 -25.50 8.51 13.81
C SER A 231 -24.08 8.52 14.41
N SER A 232 -23.26 7.51 14.14
CA SER A 232 -21.84 7.56 14.46
C SER A 232 -21.04 7.99 13.23
N THR A 233 -20.29 9.08 13.37
CA THR A 233 -19.40 9.59 12.33
C THR A 233 -17.98 9.10 12.62
N CYS A 234 -17.42 8.30 11.73
CA CYS A 234 -16.00 7.96 11.77
C CYS A 234 -15.22 8.97 10.94
N THR A 235 -14.09 9.46 11.46
CA THR A 235 -13.24 10.44 10.76
C THR A 235 -11.84 9.88 10.57
N ILE A 236 -11.22 10.21 9.45
CA ILE A 236 -9.82 9.88 9.14
C ILE A 236 -9.04 11.17 8.80
N SER A 237 -7.75 11.23 9.15
CA SER A 237 -6.90 12.33 8.71
C SER A 237 -6.66 12.24 7.20
N ARG A 238 -6.48 13.38 6.53
CA ARG A 238 -6.15 13.39 5.09
C ARG A 238 -4.85 12.68 4.78
N GLU A 239 -3.87 12.74 5.68
CA GLU A 239 -2.60 12.02 5.54
C GLU A 239 -2.80 10.50 5.56
N ALA A 240 -3.55 9.99 6.53
CA ALA A 240 -3.85 8.57 6.59
C ALA A 240 -4.70 8.13 5.38
N TYR A 241 -5.64 8.97 4.93
CA TYR A 241 -6.42 8.70 3.73
C TYR A 241 -5.54 8.63 2.47
N ALA A 242 -4.67 9.63 2.26
CA ALA A 242 -3.80 9.69 1.11
C ALA A 242 -2.79 8.54 1.06
N ASN A 243 -2.25 8.13 2.20
CA ASN A 243 -1.35 6.98 2.29
C ASN A 243 -2.06 5.64 1.98
N MET A 244 -3.39 5.56 2.15
CA MET A 244 -4.16 4.33 1.93
C MET A 244 -4.80 4.26 0.54
N TYR A 245 -5.33 5.38 0.04
CA TYR A 245 -6.16 5.44 -1.17
C TYR A 245 -5.65 6.43 -2.22
N GLY A 246 -4.55 7.13 -1.94
CA GLY A 246 -4.12 8.28 -2.73
C GLY A 246 -4.86 9.57 -2.35
N PRO A 247 -4.35 10.72 -2.83
CA PRO A 247 -4.88 12.06 -2.52
C PRO A 247 -6.31 12.23 -3.02
N THR A 248 -7.09 13.11 -2.38
CA THR A 248 -8.48 13.40 -2.79
C THR A 248 -8.70 14.89 -3.02
N VAL A 249 -9.93 15.32 -3.28
CA VAL A 249 -10.28 16.70 -3.68
C VAL A 249 -9.58 17.75 -2.82
N GLY A 250 -8.88 18.68 -3.50
CA GLY A 250 -8.12 19.78 -2.91
C GLY A 250 -6.70 19.43 -2.47
N ASP A 251 -6.32 18.16 -2.43
CA ASP A 251 -4.92 17.76 -2.24
C ASP A 251 -4.13 18.02 -3.52
N LYS A 252 -2.82 18.26 -3.40
CA LYS A 252 -1.92 18.48 -4.55
C LYS A 252 -0.79 17.46 -4.57
N VAL A 253 -0.39 17.05 -5.77
CA VAL A 253 0.72 16.12 -5.99
C VAL A 253 1.81 16.82 -6.81
N ARG A 254 3.05 16.77 -6.35
CA ARG A 254 4.20 17.20 -7.17
C ARG A 254 4.42 16.22 -8.32
N LEU A 255 4.57 16.72 -9.54
CA LEU A 255 4.87 15.88 -10.69
C LEU A 255 6.36 15.55 -10.74
N GLY A 256 6.73 14.37 -10.22
CA GLY A 256 8.14 13.96 -10.14
C GLY A 256 8.97 14.92 -9.28
N ASP A 257 10.14 15.29 -9.78
CA ASP A 257 11.07 16.28 -9.19
C ASP A 257 10.88 17.70 -9.76
N THR A 258 9.79 17.94 -10.47
CA THR A 258 9.49 19.25 -11.06
C THR A 258 8.92 20.24 -10.04
N ASP A 259 8.75 21.49 -10.47
CA ASP A 259 8.06 22.54 -9.70
C ASP A 259 6.54 22.56 -9.92
N LEU A 260 6.00 21.59 -10.67
CA LEU A 260 4.57 21.51 -10.99
C LEU A 260 3.80 20.74 -9.92
N PHE A 261 2.63 21.28 -9.55
CA PHE A 261 1.69 20.65 -8.64
C PHE A 261 0.32 20.45 -9.31
N ALA A 262 -0.13 19.21 -9.34
CA ALA A 262 -1.45 18.81 -9.82
C ALA A 262 -2.43 18.79 -8.64
N GLU A 263 -3.47 19.62 -8.67
CA GLU A 263 -4.53 19.63 -7.66
C GLU A 263 -5.67 18.69 -8.08
N ILE A 264 -6.18 17.88 -7.15
CA ILE A 264 -7.32 17.00 -7.43
C ILE A 264 -8.59 17.84 -7.45
N GLU A 265 -9.18 17.99 -8.63
CA GLU A 265 -10.35 18.85 -8.85
C GLU A 265 -11.66 18.15 -8.44
N ARG A 266 -11.72 16.83 -8.65
CA ARG A 266 -12.90 15.98 -8.39
C ARG A 266 -12.48 14.59 -7.91
N ASP A 267 -13.29 13.97 -7.07
CA ASP A 267 -13.14 12.57 -6.66
C ASP A 267 -14.51 11.88 -6.77
N PHE A 268 -14.56 10.74 -7.43
CA PHE A 268 -15.78 9.93 -7.59
C PHE A 268 -16.01 8.99 -6.41
N ALA A 269 -15.07 8.88 -5.47
CA ALA A 269 -15.22 8.07 -4.28
C ALA A 269 -16.36 8.59 -3.38
N VAL A 270 -17.11 7.65 -2.82
CA VAL A 270 -17.92 7.89 -1.63
C VAL A 270 -17.04 7.54 -0.44
N TYR A 271 -16.73 8.48 0.45
CA TYR A 271 -15.71 8.24 1.47
C TYR A 271 -16.10 7.16 2.48
N GLY A 272 -15.18 6.23 2.71
CA GLY A 272 -15.45 4.99 3.42
C GLY A 272 -15.69 3.83 2.45
N ASP A 273 -16.03 4.17 1.20
CA ASP A 273 -16.57 3.28 0.20
C ASP A 273 -15.55 2.81 -0.87
N GLU A 274 -14.26 2.96 -0.59
CA GLU A 274 -13.16 2.78 -1.53
C GLU A 274 -12.88 1.31 -1.90
N CYS A 275 -12.54 1.08 -3.17
CA CYS A 275 -12.25 -0.24 -3.72
C CYS A 275 -10.78 -0.62 -3.48
N VAL A 276 -10.51 -1.44 -2.45
CA VAL A 276 -9.15 -1.93 -2.15
C VAL A 276 -9.10 -3.45 -2.17
N PHE A 277 -8.16 -3.98 -2.94
CA PHE A 277 -7.86 -5.40 -3.05
C PHE A 277 -6.76 -5.86 -2.06
N GLY A 278 -6.91 -7.07 -1.55
CA GLY A 278 -5.93 -7.72 -0.67
C GLY A 278 -6.58 -8.61 0.39
N GLY A 279 -5.75 -9.36 1.13
CA GLY A 279 -6.21 -10.23 2.22
C GLY A 279 -7.07 -9.47 3.23
N GLY A 280 -8.34 -9.86 3.35
CA GLY A 280 -9.31 -9.24 4.25
C GLY A 280 -9.79 -7.83 3.84
N LYS A 281 -9.45 -7.33 2.65
CA LYS A 281 -9.88 -5.99 2.23
C LYS A 281 -11.29 -6.01 1.60
N VAL A 282 -11.60 -4.97 0.82
CA VAL A 282 -12.95 -4.65 0.33
C VAL A 282 -13.38 -5.55 -0.82
N ILE A 283 -12.52 -5.76 -1.81
CA ILE A 283 -12.82 -6.54 -3.02
C ILE A 283 -12.72 -8.03 -2.69
N ARG A 284 -13.83 -8.60 -2.24
CA ARG A 284 -14.05 -10.03 -1.94
C ARG A 284 -15.52 -10.37 -2.19
N ASP A 285 -15.79 -11.65 -2.42
CA ASP A 285 -17.11 -12.20 -2.71
C ASP A 285 -18.20 -11.69 -1.75
N GLY A 286 -19.29 -11.19 -2.32
CA GLY A 286 -20.44 -10.63 -1.60
C GLY A 286 -20.19 -9.27 -0.92
N MET A 287 -18.97 -8.72 -1.02
CA MET A 287 -18.59 -7.42 -0.46
C MET A 287 -18.38 -6.41 -1.57
N GLY A 288 -17.17 -5.90 -1.78
CA GLY A 288 -16.86 -5.03 -2.92
C GLY A 288 -16.79 -5.75 -4.25
N GLN A 289 -16.68 -7.08 -4.24
CA GLN A 289 -16.94 -7.92 -5.39
C GLN A 289 -18.40 -8.36 -5.35
N ALA A 290 -19.16 -8.01 -6.38
CA ALA A 290 -20.56 -8.32 -6.54
C ALA A 290 -20.75 -9.80 -6.81
N CYS A 291 -21.82 -10.38 -6.25
CA CYS A 291 -22.15 -11.79 -6.40
C CYS A 291 -23.53 -11.91 -7.06
N GLY A 292 -23.68 -12.83 -8.01
CA GLY A 292 -24.94 -13.02 -8.75
C GLY A 292 -25.14 -12.09 -9.96
N TYR A 293 -24.09 -11.40 -10.41
CA TYR A 293 -24.09 -10.62 -11.65
C TYR A 293 -23.55 -11.45 -12.81
N SER A 294 -24.05 -11.20 -14.02
CA SER A 294 -23.59 -11.91 -15.20
C SER A 294 -22.18 -11.44 -15.61
N ALA A 295 -21.39 -12.30 -16.24
CA ALA A 295 -20.08 -11.90 -16.77
C ALA A 295 -20.19 -10.74 -17.80
N SER A 296 -21.33 -10.62 -18.50
CA SER A 296 -21.61 -9.48 -19.39
C SER A 296 -21.81 -8.16 -18.65
N ASP A 297 -22.14 -8.17 -17.36
CA ASP A 297 -22.33 -6.95 -16.54
C ASP A 297 -21.08 -6.56 -15.74
N CYS A 298 -20.12 -7.48 -15.60
CA CYS A 298 -18.92 -7.27 -14.79
C CYS A 298 -17.73 -6.76 -15.62
N LEU A 299 -16.86 -5.95 -15.01
CA LEU A 299 -15.61 -5.51 -15.64
C LEU A 299 -14.62 -6.67 -15.82
N ASP A 300 -13.80 -6.61 -16.87
CA ASP A 300 -12.67 -7.54 -17.05
C ASP A 300 -11.52 -7.14 -16.11
N THR A 301 -11.33 -5.84 -15.90
CA THR A 301 -10.31 -5.28 -15.02
C THR A 301 -10.78 -3.95 -14.48
N VAL A 302 -10.40 -3.64 -13.25
CA VAL A 302 -10.59 -2.31 -12.65
C VAL A 302 -9.26 -1.79 -12.12
N VAL A 303 -8.92 -0.54 -12.47
CA VAL A 303 -7.82 0.19 -11.82
C VAL A 303 -8.44 1.02 -10.71
N THR A 304 -8.16 0.69 -9.45
CA THR A 304 -8.84 1.33 -8.33
C THR A 304 -8.10 2.56 -7.81
N ASN A 305 -8.85 3.56 -7.37
CA ASN A 305 -8.36 4.79 -6.73
C ASN A 305 -7.28 5.54 -7.53
N ALA A 306 -7.41 5.58 -8.86
CA ALA A 306 -6.44 6.22 -9.73
C ALA A 306 -6.57 7.75 -9.67
N VAL A 307 -5.43 8.44 -9.55
CA VAL A 307 -5.33 9.88 -9.89
C VAL A 307 -5.12 9.97 -11.39
N ILE A 308 -6.11 10.50 -12.10
CA ILE A 308 -6.12 10.65 -13.55
C ILE A 308 -5.71 12.09 -13.86
N ILE A 309 -4.61 12.23 -14.59
CA ILE A 309 -4.13 13.50 -15.14
C ILE A 309 -4.35 13.42 -16.64
N ASP A 310 -5.30 14.20 -17.13
CA ASP A 310 -5.67 14.24 -18.54
C ASP A 310 -5.94 15.69 -18.98
N TYR A 311 -5.96 15.96 -20.29
CA TYR A 311 -6.31 17.29 -20.80
C TYR A 311 -7.75 17.72 -20.44
N THR A 312 -8.64 16.76 -20.14
CA THR A 312 -10.01 17.02 -19.68
C THR A 312 -10.11 17.39 -18.20
N GLY A 313 -9.03 17.27 -17.43
CA GLY A 313 -8.96 17.65 -16.02
C GLY A 313 -8.14 16.69 -15.17
N ILE A 314 -8.03 17.02 -13.87
CA ILE A 314 -7.29 16.23 -12.88
C ILE A 314 -8.27 15.73 -11.83
N PHE A 315 -8.53 14.43 -11.81
CA PHE A 315 -9.55 13.86 -10.93
C PHE A 315 -9.18 12.46 -10.45
N LYS A 316 -9.87 12.01 -9.40
CA LYS A 316 -9.69 10.68 -8.81
C LYS A 316 -10.89 9.79 -9.08
N ALA A 317 -10.66 8.62 -9.64
CA ALA A 317 -11.70 7.66 -9.99
C ALA A 317 -11.17 6.23 -10.06
N ASP A 318 -12.08 5.27 -10.05
CA ASP A 318 -11.80 3.93 -10.55
C ASP A 318 -11.94 3.92 -12.08
N ILE A 319 -11.12 3.11 -12.76
CA ILE A 319 -11.13 2.95 -14.23
C ILE A 319 -11.63 1.54 -14.56
N GLY A 320 -12.78 1.45 -15.22
CA GLY A 320 -13.35 0.20 -15.68
C GLY A 320 -12.85 -0.17 -17.08
N ILE A 321 -12.32 -1.38 -17.22
CA ILE A 321 -11.84 -1.94 -18.49
C ILE A 321 -12.66 -3.18 -18.84
N LYS A 322 -13.16 -3.23 -20.08
CA LYS A 322 -13.85 -4.39 -20.64
C LYS A 322 -13.59 -4.51 -22.13
N GLY A 323 -13.33 -5.72 -22.63
CA GLY A 323 -12.99 -5.95 -24.03
C GLY A 323 -11.72 -5.21 -24.49
N GLY A 324 -10.79 -4.94 -23.56
CA GLY A 324 -9.56 -4.19 -23.84
C GLY A 324 -9.75 -2.68 -24.00
N VAL A 325 -10.93 -2.11 -23.71
CA VAL A 325 -11.20 -0.67 -23.78
C VAL A 325 -11.66 -0.11 -22.44
N ILE A 326 -11.46 1.18 -22.23
CA ILE A 326 -12.01 1.91 -21.08
C ILE A 326 -13.51 2.09 -21.32
N VAL A 327 -14.34 1.45 -20.49
CA VAL A 327 -15.80 1.53 -20.61
C VAL A 327 -16.40 2.62 -19.73
N SER A 328 -15.78 2.91 -18.58
CA SER A 328 -16.30 3.89 -17.64
C SER A 328 -15.21 4.40 -16.68
N LEU A 329 -15.38 5.65 -16.24
CA LEU A 329 -14.57 6.33 -15.23
C LEU A 329 -15.52 6.81 -14.14
N GLY A 330 -15.32 6.37 -12.90
CA GLY A 330 -16.26 6.68 -11.82
C GLY A 330 -16.00 5.89 -10.55
N LYS A 331 -17.08 5.54 -9.85
CA LYS A 331 -17.00 4.69 -8.66
C LYS A 331 -17.30 3.24 -9.04
N ALA A 332 -16.32 2.36 -8.86
CA ALA A 332 -16.52 0.93 -9.01
C ALA A 332 -17.02 0.29 -7.71
N GLY A 333 -17.34 -1.00 -7.81
CA GLY A 333 -17.60 -1.85 -6.66
C GLY A 333 -18.83 -2.72 -6.84
N ASN A 334 -19.53 -2.94 -5.73
CA ASN A 334 -20.73 -3.77 -5.70
C ASN A 334 -21.98 -2.90 -5.44
N PRO A 335 -22.88 -2.75 -6.42
CA PRO A 335 -24.10 -1.96 -6.25
C PRO A 335 -25.08 -2.54 -5.22
N ASP A 336 -24.89 -3.79 -4.77
CA ASP A 336 -25.71 -4.40 -3.73
C ASP A 336 -25.44 -3.83 -2.34
N ILE A 337 -24.21 -3.36 -2.07
CA ILE A 337 -23.81 -2.90 -0.72
C ILE A 337 -23.16 -1.51 -0.68
N MET A 338 -22.87 -0.92 -1.84
CA MET A 338 -22.18 0.36 -1.98
C MET A 338 -23.07 1.39 -2.68
N ASP A 339 -23.09 2.62 -2.15
CA ASP A 339 -23.78 3.73 -2.79
C ASP A 339 -22.94 4.28 -3.95
N GLY A 340 -23.60 4.81 -4.97
CA GLY A 340 -22.95 5.58 -6.04
C GLY A 340 -22.11 4.77 -7.03
N VAL A 341 -22.20 3.42 -7.01
CA VAL A 341 -21.54 2.59 -8.04
C VAL A 341 -22.07 3.01 -9.41
N SER A 342 -21.16 3.42 -10.28
CA SER A 342 -21.47 3.99 -11.59
C SER A 342 -21.97 2.90 -12.54
N TYR A 343 -22.64 3.32 -13.62
CA TYR A 343 -23.05 2.41 -14.69
C TYR A 343 -21.82 1.73 -15.31
N ASP A 344 -21.93 0.44 -15.63
CA ASP A 344 -20.86 -0.42 -16.15
C ASP A 344 -19.58 -0.49 -15.28
N MET A 345 -19.70 -0.27 -13.97
CA MET A 345 -18.57 -0.28 -13.03
C MET A 345 -18.67 -1.37 -11.95
N VAL A 346 -19.35 -2.47 -12.27
CA VAL A 346 -19.50 -3.61 -11.36
C VAL A 346 -18.22 -4.47 -11.35
N ILE A 347 -17.69 -4.71 -10.15
CA ILE A 347 -16.59 -5.66 -9.95
C ILE A 347 -17.22 -7.03 -9.69
N GLY A 348 -17.03 -8.00 -10.60
CA GLY A 348 -17.59 -9.36 -10.50
C GLY A 348 -16.64 -10.38 -9.90
#